data_AF-A0A2M9B4N7-F1
#
_entry.id   AF-A0A2M9B4N7-F1
#
_cell.length_a   1.000
_cell.length_b   1.000
_cell.length_c   1.000
_cell.angle_alpha   90.00
_cell.angle_beta   90.00
_cell.angle_gamma   90.00
#
_symmetry.space_group_name_H-M   'P 1'
#
loop_
_entity.id
_entity.type
_entity.pdbx_description
1 polymer ?
#
loop_
_entity_poly.entity_id
_entity_poly.type
_entity_poly.pdbx_seq_one_letter_code
_entity_poly.pdbx_strand_id
1 'polypeptide(L)'
;MRPLFALLLTAVTIALPACADKSDADQAPQPAAETRMQRELRYPLTPSTPNGDTVLVLQSGYPAERIKATAMGPGALMSSYQGLQIVLEVPDQAEQVRLMVPATQLGAAWTGTHPFYLYSINQLGAGGAYLVGPAVARPLIDTYFSALGSGSVTISKYDARARQVSGSFVLRQISVSDPGALAGLPEPLRKKCTVAVTGTFVNLPVQ
;
A
#
# COMPACT_ATOMS: atom_id res chain seq x y z
N MET A 1 80.43 2.53 13.75
CA MET A 1 80.84 3.89 14.11
C MET A 1 79.61 4.77 14.23
N ARG A 2 79.38 5.23 15.47
CA ARG A 2 78.77 6.49 15.96
C ARG A 2 78.37 7.58 14.91
N PRO A 3 77.53 8.56 15.31
CA PRO A 3 76.06 8.59 15.21
C PRO A 3 75.60 9.86 14.45
N LEU A 4 74.29 10.12 14.28
CA LEU A 4 73.82 11.51 14.36
C LEU A 4 72.37 11.60 14.83
N PHE A 5 72.26 12.24 15.99
CA PHE A 5 71.06 12.79 16.60
C PHE A 5 70.53 13.94 15.73
N ALA A 6 69.22 13.99 15.50
CA ALA A 6 68.53 15.24 15.16
C ALA A 6 67.19 15.27 15.90
N LEU A 7 67.16 16.03 17.00
CA LEU A 7 65.97 16.71 17.49
C LEU A 7 65.33 17.49 16.33
N LEU A 8 64.00 17.60 16.28
CA LEU A 8 63.32 18.90 16.37
C LEU A 8 61.78 18.76 16.34
N LEU A 9 61.19 19.46 17.31
CA LEU A 9 59.85 20.08 17.35
C LEU A 9 58.59 19.22 17.27
N THR A 10 58.09 18.90 18.46
CA THR A 10 56.66 18.81 18.80
C THR A 10 55.96 20.13 18.46
N ALA A 11 55.26 20.18 17.33
CA ALA A 11 54.24 21.18 17.08
C ALA A 11 52.95 20.71 17.74
N VAL A 12 52.67 21.18 18.96
CA VAL A 12 51.35 21.06 19.57
C VAL A 12 50.45 22.08 18.89
N THR A 13 49.79 21.67 17.80
CA THR A 13 48.64 22.40 17.28
C THR A 13 47.46 22.15 18.21
N ILE A 14 47.20 23.11 19.09
CA ILE A 14 45.91 23.25 19.77
C ILE A 14 44.91 23.67 18.68
N ALA A 15 44.32 22.69 18.00
CA ALA A 15 43.18 22.94 17.15
C ALA A 15 41.99 23.25 18.06
N LEU A 16 41.53 24.50 17.97
CA LEU A 16 40.31 25.01 18.58
C LEU A 16 39.16 24.03 18.31
N PRO A 17 38.32 23.68 19.30
CA PRO A 17 37.03 23.10 18.99
C PRO A 17 36.24 24.18 18.23
N ALA A 18 36.15 24.03 16.91
CA ALA A 18 35.18 24.73 16.10
C ALA A 18 33.79 24.20 16.49
N CYS A 19 33.26 24.74 17.58
CA CYS A 19 31.84 24.76 17.87
C CYS A 19 31.17 25.80 16.97
N ALA A 20 29.97 25.46 16.49
CA ALA A 20 29.08 26.24 15.64
C ALA A 20 29.56 26.36 14.18
N ASP A 21 28.82 25.91 13.16
CA ASP A 21 27.37 25.83 13.07
C ASP A 21 26.93 24.43 12.67
N LYS A 22 26.13 23.79 13.53
CA LYS A 22 25.04 22.97 12.98
C LYS A 22 24.15 23.98 12.30
N SER A 23 24.27 24.07 10.98
CA SER A 23 23.20 24.58 10.15
C SER A 23 21.99 23.68 10.48
N ASP A 24 21.14 24.14 11.41
CA ASP A 24 19.71 23.86 11.37
C ASP A 24 19.25 24.46 10.04
N ALA A 25 19.64 23.82 8.94
CA ALA A 25 19.14 24.12 7.63
C ALA A 25 17.67 23.74 7.74
N ASP A 26 16.84 24.78 7.86
CA ASP A 26 15.40 24.80 7.75
C ASP A 26 14.93 23.59 6.97
N GLN A 27 14.67 22.50 7.70
CA GLN A 27 14.13 21.30 7.09
C GLN A 27 12.68 21.67 6.85
N ALA A 28 12.42 22.18 5.64
CA ALA A 28 11.10 22.62 5.22
C ALA A 28 10.07 21.59 5.70
N PRO A 29 8.96 22.01 6.32
CA PRO A 29 7.99 21.11 6.91
C PRO A 29 7.68 19.98 5.94
N GLN A 30 7.89 18.75 6.39
CA GLN A 30 7.64 17.59 5.56
C GLN A 30 6.14 17.61 5.17
N PRO A 31 5.81 17.49 3.87
CA PRO A 31 4.43 17.58 3.45
C PRO A 31 3.61 16.47 4.11
N ALA A 32 2.39 16.82 4.52
CA ALA A 32 1.49 15.89 5.19
C ALA A 32 1.18 14.68 4.30
N ALA A 33 0.91 13.54 4.93
CA ALA A 33 0.45 12.36 4.24
C ALA A 33 -1.02 12.51 3.85
N GLU A 34 -1.37 12.08 2.64
CA GLU A 34 -2.75 12.10 2.14
C GLU A 34 -3.12 10.74 1.56
N THR A 35 -4.37 10.33 1.78
CA THR A 35 -4.89 9.06 1.28
C THR A 35 -6.30 9.22 0.73
N ARG A 36 -6.60 8.42 -0.30
CA ARG A 36 -7.94 8.32 -0.87
C ARG A 36 -8.22 6.88 -1.21
N MET A 37 -9.47 6.46 -1.02
CA MET A 37 -9.93 5.14 -1.39
C MET A 37 -11.39 5.22 -1.82
N GLN A 38 -11.74 4.52 -2.88
CA GLN A 38 -13.09 4.44 -3.42
C GLN A 38 -13.39 3.02 -3.87
N ARG A 39 -14.65 2.63 -3.70
CA ARG A 39 -15.20 1.35 -4.13
C ARG A 39 -16.26 1.57 -5.20
N GLU A 40 -16.24 0.72 -6.21
CA GLU A 40 -17.18 0.71 -7.32
C GLU A 40 -17.77 -0.71 -7.48
N LEU A 41 -19.08 -0.80 -7.61
CA LEU A 41 -19.82 -2.02 -7.93
C LEU A 41 -20.49 -1.83 -9.28
N ARG A 42 -20.25 -2.77 -10.21
CA ARG A 42 -20.87 -2.79 -11.55
C ARG A 42 -21.74 -4.03 -11.71
N TYR A 43 -23.04 -3.84 -11.92
CA TYR A 43 -23.99 -4.93 -12.14
C TYR A 43 -24.39 -5.00 -13.61
N PRO A 44 -24.24 -6.16 -14.28
CA PRO A 44 -24.84 -6.36 -15.59
C PRO A 44 -26.37 -6.36 -15.44
N LEU A 45 -27.07 -5.49 -16.19
CA LEU A 45 -28.54 -5.45 -16.17
C LEU A 45 -29.17 -6.51 -17.08
N THR A 46 -28.42 -7.01 -18.06
CA THR A 46 -28.77 -8.15 -18.92
C THR A 46 -27.81 -9.32 -18.66
N PRO A 47 -28.31 -10.54 -18.38
CA PRO A 47 -27.46 -11.69 -18.03
C PRO A 47 -26.51 -12.20 -19.12
N SER A 48 -26.59 -11.72 -20.37
CA SER A 48 -26.05 -12.41 -21.54
C SER A 48 -24.86 -11.74 -22.24
N THR A 49 -24.33 -10.61 -21.75
CA THR A 49 -23.16 -9.99 -22.39
C THR A 49 -22.11 -9.55 -21.37
N PRO A 50 -20.88 -10.12 -21.43
CA PRO A 50 -19.75 -9.66 -20.62
C PRO A 50 -19.38 -8.18 -20.82
N ASN A 51 -19.88 -7.53 -21.90
CA ASN A 51 -19.35 -6.26 -22.42
C ASN A 51 -20.38 -5.15 -22.81
N GLY A 52 -21.66 -5.16 -22.37
CA GLY A 52 -22.56 -4.01 -22.61
C GLY A 52 -24.01 -4.41 -22.92
N ASP A 53 -25.04 -3.63 -22.61
CA ASP A 53 -25.08 -2.18 -22.81
C ASP A 53 -25.78 -1.39 -21.70
N THR A 54 -26.06 -2.01 -20.56
CA THR A 54 -26.56 -1.26 -19.39
C THR A 54 -25.99 -1.86 -18.11
N VAL A 55 -25.26 -1.03 -17.38
CA VAL A 55 -24.60 -1.40 -16.12
C VAL A 55 -25.09 -0.44 -15.06
N LEU A 56 -25.63 -0.98 -13.96
CA LEU A 56 -25.83 -0.17 -12.76
C LEU A 56 -24.45 -0.03 -12.10
N VAL A 57 -24.00 1.22 -11.92
CA VAL A 57 -22.75 1.54 -11.24
C VAL A 57 -23.08 2.17 -9.89
N LEU A 58 -22.62 1.55 -8.81
CA LEU A 58 -22.68 2.11 -7.47
C LEU A 58 -21.26 2.48 -7.04
N GLN A 59 -21.03 3.74 -6.70
CA GLN A 59 -19.74 4.24 -6.22
C GLN A 59 -19.86 4.72 -4.78
N SER A 60 -18.85 4.41 -3.97
CA SER A 60 -18.72 4.87 -2.60
C SER A 60 -17.29 5.32 -2.37
N GLY A 61 -17.09 6.60 -2.12
CA GLY A 61 -15.83 7.14 -1.62
C GLY A 61 -15.77 7.08 -0.10
N TYR A 62 -14.57 6.92 0.45
CA TYR A 62 -14.33 7.05 1.88
C TYR A 62 -13.80 8.46 2.19
N PRO A 63 -14.34 9.16 3.21
CA PRO A 63 -13.74 10.39 3.70
C PRO A 63 -12.29 10.14 4.12
N ALA A 64 -11.37 11.04 3.75
CA ALA A 64 -9.94 10.86 3.95
C ALA A 64 -9.58 10.63 5.43
N GLU A 65 -10.26 11.33 6.33
CA GLU A 65 -10.09 11.24 7.79
C GLU A 65 -10.47 9.88 8.37
N ARG A 66 -11.22 9.04 7.63
CA ARG A 66 -11.60 7.68 8.04
C ARG A 66 -10.64 6.62 7.51
N ILE A 67 -9.70 6.98 6.62
CA ILE A 67 -8.72 6.06 6.04
C ILE A 67 -7.45 6.10 6.88
N LYS A 68 -7.14 4.99 7.54
CA LYS A 68 -5.83 4.75 8.15
C LYS A 68 -4.92 4.11 7.12
N ALA A 69 -3.70 4.63 6.94
CA ALA A 69 -2.73 3.99 6.08
C ALA A 69 -1.38 3.81 6.75
N THR A 70 -0.73 2.69 6.45
CA THR A 70 0.62 2.38 6.91
C THR A 70 1.45 1.83 5.76
N ALA A 71 2.75 2.11 5.77
CA ALA A 71 3.71 1.46 4.90
C ALA A 71 4.86 0.88 5.72
N MET A 72 5.26 -0.34 5.40
CA MET A 72 6.39 -1.04 6.01
C MET A 72 7.37 -1.43 4.92
N GLY A 73 8.62 -1.03 5.08
CA GLY A 73 9.68 -1.33 4.12
C GLY A 73 10.25 -2.74 4.28
N PRO A 74 11.16 -3.15 3.38
CA PRO A 74 11.93 -4.38 3.54
C PRO A 74 12.67 -4.39 4.88
N GLY A 75 12.49 -5.44 5.68
CA GLY A 75 13.15 -5.62 6.98
C GLY A 75 12.34 -5.19 8.21
N ALA A 76 11.22 -4.47 8.04
CA ALA A 76 10.32 -4.12 9.14
C ALA A 76 9.27 -5.22 9.46
N LEU A 77 9.11 -6.18 8.55
CA LEU A 77 8.10 -7.23 8.68
C LEU A 77 8.63 -8.42 9.48
N MET A 78 7.95 -8.75 10.58
CA MET A 78 8.26 -9.90 11.43
C MET A 78 7.94 -11.27 10.79
N SER A 79 7.26 -11.27 9.63
CA SER A 79 6.90 -12.47 8.88
C SER A 79 7.81 -12.65 7.66
N SER A 80 7.78 -13.85 7.07
CA SER A 80 8.56 -14.34 5.92
C SER A 80 8.53 -13.48 4.64
N TYR A 81 7.86 -12.33 4.65
CA TYR A 81 7.76 -11.45 3.50
C TYR A 81 8.84 -10.37 3.49
N GLN A 82 9.70 -10.42 2.47
CA GLN A 82 10.70 -9.39 2.20
C GLN A 82 10.21 -8.49 1.06
N GLY A 83 9.71 -7.31 1.40
CA GLY A 83 9.20 -6.35 0.41
C GLY A 83 8.54 -5.12 1.06
N LEU A 84 7.93 -4.29 0.22
CA LEU A 84 7.12 -3.15 0.65
C LEU A 84 5.69 -3.65 0.89
N GLN A 85 5.17 -3.36 2.06
CA GLN A 85 3.76 -3.55 2.38
C GLN A 85 3.09 -2.20 2.58
N ILE A 86 1.97 -1.96 1.89
CA ILE A 86 1.11 -0.79 2.11
C ILE A 86 -0.25 -1.31 2.57
N VAL A 87 -0.77 -0.76 3.65
CA VAL A 87 -2.11 -1.09 4.15
C VAL A 87 -2.93 0.19 4.16
N LEU A 88 -4.12 0.16 3.60
CA LEU A 88 -5.16 1.18 3.74
C LEU A 88 -6.36 0.52 4.40
N GLU A 89 -6.92 1.14 5.43
CA GLU A 89 -8.01 0.59 6.22
C GLU A 89 -9.05 1.66 6.52
N VAL A 90 -10.33 1.28 6.46
CA VAL A 90 -11.50 2.02 6.90
C VAL A 90 -12.10 1.23 8.06
N PRO A 91 -11.65 1.49 9.31
CA PRO A 91 -11.87 0.57 10.44
C PRO A 91 -13.34 0.34 10.76
N ASP A 92 -14.16 1.38 10.64
CA ASP A 92 -15.59 1.37 10.94
C ASP A 92 -16.46 0.78 9.81
N GLN A 93 -15.86 0.43 8.68
CA GLN A 93 -16.47 -0.37 7.61
C GLN A 93 -15.81 -1.75 7.52
N ALA A 94 -14.86 -2.05 8.41
CA ALA A 94 -13.94 -3.18 8.33
C ALA A 94 -13.42 -3.42 6.90
N GLU A 95 -13.16 -2.36 6.12
CA GLU A 95 -12.59 -2.47 4.78
C GLU A 95 -11.10 -2.20 4.81
N GLN A 96 -10.29 -3.14 4.34
CA GLN A 96 -8.84 -3.01 4.34
C GLN A 96 -8.29 -3.43 2.97
N VAL A 97 -7.48 -2.59 2.33
CA VAL A 97 -6.61 -2.96 1.20
C VAL A 97 -5.20 -3.16 1.72
N ARG A 98 -4.64 -4.35 1.54
CA ARG A 98 -3.22 -4.62 1.75
C ARG A 98 -2.55 -4.78 0.41
N LEU A 99 -1.41 -4.16 0.16
CA LEU A 99 -0.64 -4.25 -1.08
C LEU A 99 0.76 -4.73 -0.72
N MET A 100 1.28 -5.69 -1.46
CA MET A 100 2.57 -6.32 -1.16
C MET A 100 3.42 -6.36 -2.44
N VAL A 101 4.48 -5.55 -2.50
CA VAL A 101 5.48 -5.56 -3.59
C VAL A 101 6.79 -6.22 -3.14
N PRO A 102 7.16 -7.40 -3.68
CA PRO A 102 8.35 -8.12 -3.26
C PRO A 102 9.62 -7.28 -3.47
N ALA A 103 10.61 -7.45 -2.60
CA ALA A 103 11.89 -6.74 -2.72
C ALA A 103 12.59 -6.99 -4.06
N THR A 104 12.42 -8.19 -4.64
CA THR A 104 12.95 -8.53 -5.97
C THR A 104 12.28 -7.75 -7.11
N GLN A 105 11.12 -7.17 -6.87
CA GLN A 105 10.38 -6.32 -7.82
C GLN A 105 10.55 -4.82 -7.51
N LEU A 106 10.91 -4.47 -6.28
CA LEU A 106 11.29 -3.11 -5.89
C LEU A 106 12.71 -2.84 -6.39
N GLY A 107 12.85 -2.34 -7.62
CA GLY A 107 14.12 -1.79 -8.09
C GLY A 107 14.63 -0.66 -7.16
N ALA A 108 15.88 -0.23 -7.28
CA ALA A 108 16.52 0.68 -6.32
C ALA A 108 15.77 2.01 -6.05
N ALA A 109 15.00 2.50 -7.00
CA ALA A 109 14.19 3.72 -6.87
C ALA A 109 12.81 3.49 -6.24
N TRP A 110 12.40 2.23 -6.03
CA TRP A 110 11.08 1.82 -5.57
C TRP A 110 9.92 2.39 -6.42
N THR A 111 10.16 2.76 -7.67
CA THR A 111 9.13 3.29 -8.59
C THR A 111 8.73 2.26 -9.63
N GLY A 112 7.49 2.34 -10.11
CA GLY A 112 6.99 1.49 -11.18
C GLY A 112 5.57 0.99 -10.91
N THR A 113 5.03 0.25 -11.87
CA THR A 113 3.73 -0.42 -11.73
C THR A 113 3.94 -1.91 -11.52
N HIS A 114 3.41 -2.42 -10.41
CA HIS A 114 3.57 -3.80 -9.98
C HIS A 114 2.22 -4.49 -10.00
N PRO A 115 2.02 -5.50 -10.86
CA PRO A 115 0.79 -6.28 -10.86
C PRO A 115 0.73 -7.15 -9.59
N PHE A 116 -0.46 -7.37 -9.08
CA PHE A 116 -0.71 -8.33 -8.00
C PHE A 116 -1.96 -9.16 -8.30
N TYR A 117 -1.99 -10.35 -7.72
CA TYR A 117 -3.17 -11.21 -7.71
C TYR A 117 -3.85 -11.12 -6.34
N LEU A 118 -5.16 -11.28 -6.31
CA LEU A 118 -5.89 -11.37 -5.04
C LEU A 118 -5.80 -12.78 -4.52
N TYR A 119 -5.35 -12.92 -3.27
CA TYR A 119 -5.24 -14.20 -2.59
C TYR A 119 -6.28 -14.30 -1.47
N SER A 120 -6.61 -15.52 -1.06
CA SER A 120 -7.23 -15.77 0.24
C SER A 120 -6.17 -15.63 1.34
N ILE A 121 -6.56 -15.15 2.53
CA ILE A 121 -5.64 -14.88 3.66
C ILE A 121 -4.79 -16.10 4.06
N ASN A 122 -5.22 -17.30 3.67
CA ASN A 122 -4.59 -18.58 3.98
C ASN A 122 -3.42 -18.95 3.05
N GLN A 123 -3.04 -18.09 2.09
CA GLN A 123 -1.95 -18.33 1.12
C GLN A 123 -0.93 -17.19 1.10
N LEU A 124 -0.31 -16.91 2.25
CA LEU A 124 0.79 -15.95 2.37
C LEU A 124 2.06 -16.52 1.73
N GLY A 125 2.55 -15.90 0.64
CA GLY A 125 3.81 -16.32 0.00
C GLY A 125 4.16 -15.63 -1.32
N ALA A 126 3.19 -15.01 -2.00
CA ALA A 126 3.41 -14.21 -3.21
C ALA A 126 2.75 -12.83 -3.04
N GLY A 127 3.28 -11.78 -3.68
CA GLY A 127 2.73 -10.42 -3.60
C GLY A 127 1.22 -10.42 -3.90
N GLY A 128 0.43 -9.81 -3.03
CA GLY A 128 -1.02 -9.93 -3.07
C GLY A 128 -1.76 -8.77 -2.43
N ALA A 129 -3.06 -8.71 -2.69
CA ALA A 129 -3.97 -7.81 -1.99
C ALA A 129 -5.19 -8.50 -1.42
N TYR A 130 -5.68 -7.97 -0.30
CA TYR A 130 -6.86 -8.44 0.43
C TYR A 130 -7.83 -7.28 0.61
N LEU A 131 -9.13 -7.56 0.53
CA LEU A 131 -10.24 -6.69 0.97
C LEU A 131 -10.98 -7.36 2.14
N VAL A 132 -11.20 -6.62 3.22
CA VAL A 132 -12.08 -7.04 4.33
C VAL A 132 -13.40 -6.25 4.20
N GLY A 133 -14.53 -6.70 4.78
CA GLY A 133 -15.79 -5.95 4.77
C GLY A 133 -16.51 -5.97 6.14
N PRO A 134 -17.54 -5.13 6.37
CA PRO A 134 -18.08 -4.85 7.71
C PRO A 134 -18.71 -6.09 8.35
N ALA A 135 -18.25 -6.41 9.55
CA ALA A 135 -18.74 -7.49 10.38
C ALA A 135 -20.11 -7.14 11.00
N VAL A 136 -21.20 -7.48 10.32
CA VAL A 136 -22.51 -7.60 10.96
C VAL A 136 -22.96 -9.05 10.89
N ALA A 137 -22.76 -9.77 12.00
CA ALA A 137 -23.29 -11.11 12.31
C ALA A 137 -23.03 -12.26 11.30
N ARG A 138 -21.96 -12.19 10.51
CA ARG A 138 -21.48 -13.29 9.68
C ARG A 138 -19.95 -13.37 9.80
N PRO A 139 -19.35 -14.57 9.83
CA PRO A 139 -17.91 -14.73 10.03
C PRO A 139 -17.20 -13.79 9.08
N LEU A 140 -16.15 -13.12 9.59
CA LEU A 140 -15.15 -12.38 8.83
C LEU A 140 -15.33 -12.69 7.36
N ILE A 141 -15.96 -11.77 6.62
CA ILE A 141 -15.91 -11.87 5.16
C ILE A 141 -14.48 -11.43 4.83
N ASP A 142 -13.51 -12.27 5.22
CA ASP A 142 -12.56 -12.85 4.30
C ASP A 142 -13.39 -13.20 3.09
N THR A 143 -13.58 -12.21 2.22
CA THR A 143 -14.28 -12.47 0.97
C THR A 143 -13.39 -13.54 0.38
N TYR A 144 -13.90 -14.76 0.24
CA TYR A 144 -13.19 -15.84 -0.41
C TYR A 144 -12.90 -15.32 -1.80
N PHE A 145 -11.74 -14.68 -1.97
CA PHE A 145 -11.27 -14.19 -3.24
C PHE A 145 -10.91 -15.47 -3.98
N SER A 146 -11.90 -16.05 -4.65
CA SER A 146 -11.65 -16.98 -5.74
C SER A 146 -10.60 -16.30 -6.61
N ALA A 147 -9.61 -17.06 -7.08
CA ALA A 147 -8.43 -16.63 -7.83
C ALA A 147 -8.67 -15.85 -9.16
N LEU A 148 -9.84 -15.22 -9.32
CA LEU A 148 -10.32 -14.46 -10.48
C LEU A 148 -10.19 -12.93 -10.32
N GLY A 149 -9.41 -12.47 -9.34
CA GLY A 149 -9.18 -11.04 -9.09
C GLY A 149 -7.74 -10.63 -9.32
N SER A 150 -7.54 -9.43 -9.87
CA SER A 150 -6.23 -8.87 -10.17
C SER A 150 -6.21 -7.37 -9.96
N GLY A 151 -5.01 -6.83 -9.83
CA GLY A 151 -4.83 -5.39 -9.72
C GLY A 151 -3.39 -4.98 -9.99
N SER A 152 -3.13 -3.71 -9.73
CA SER A 152 -1.79 -3.15 -9.81
C SER A 152 -1.62 -2.04 -8.78
N VAL A 153 -0.43 -1.93 -8.23
CA VAL A 153 0.02 -0.77 -7.47
C VAL A 153 1.09 -0.04 -8.28
N THR A 154 0.91 1.26 -8.47
CA THR A 154 1.89 2.14 -9.09
C THR A 154 2.54 2.97 -7.99
N ILE A 155 3.84 2.80 -7.80
CA ILE A 155 4.64 3.66 -6.93
C ILE A 155 5.21 4.78 -7.80
N SER A 156 4.74 6.00 -7.58
CA SER A 156 5.13 7.18 -8.36
C SER A 156 6.38 7.85 -7.81
N LYS A 157 6.61 7.74 -6.49
CA LYS A 157 7.76 8.35 -5.82
C LYS A 157 8.13 7.59 -4.55
N TYR A 158 9.42 7.41 -4.32
CA TYR A 158 9.98 7.08 -3.02
C TYR A 158 11.06 8.10 -2.65
N ASP A 159 10.93 8.71 -1.48
CA ASP A 159 11.93 9.60 -0.90
C ASP A 159 12.69 8.83 0.18
N ALA A 160 13.92 8.40 -0.13
CA ALA A 160 14.74 7.65 0.81
C ALA A 160 15.21 8.49 2.00
N ARG A 161 15.39 9.81 1.83
CA ARG A 161 15.81 10.71 2.90
C ARG A 161 14.68 10.91 3.90
N ALA A 162 13.48 11.14 3.39
CA ALA A 162 12.28 11.39 4.19
C ALA A 162 11.54 10.10 4.60
N ARG A 163 11.98 8.94 4.07
CA ARG A 163 11.36 7.62 4.18
C ARG A 163 9.86 7.66 3.85
N GLN A 164 9.50 8.24 2.71
CA GLN A 164 8.10 8.38 2.28
C GLN A 164 7.85 7.77 0.91
N VAL A 165 6.67 7.18 0.72
CA VAL A 165 6.22 6.58 -0.54
C VAL A 165 4.93 7.23 -1.02
N SER A 166 4.80 7.41 -2.34
CA SER A 166 3.58 7.92 -2.99
C SER A 166 3.21 7.04 -4.19
N GLY A 167 1.92 6.97 -4.48
CA GLY A 167 1.41 6.10 -5.54
C GLY A 167 -0.10 5.96 -5.56
N SER A 168 -0.55 4.99 -6.36
CA SER A 168 -1.95 4.65 -6.55
C SER A 168 -2.13 3.15 -6.72
N PHE A 169 -3.34 2.66 -6.53
CA PHE A 169 -3.65 1.26 -6.81
C PHE A 169 -5.04 1.11 -7.42
N VAL A 170 -5.19 -0.01 -8.13
CA VAL A 170 -6.46 -0.50 -8.65
C VAL A 170 -6.54 -1.98 -8.35
N LEU A 171 -7.67 -2.40 -7.80
CA LEU A 171 -8.05 -3.77 -7.56
C LEU A 171 -9.35 -4.02 -8.31
N ARG A 172 -9.45 -5.15 -9.01
CA ARG A 172 -10.66 -5.55 -9.70
C ARG A 172 -10.98 -7.02 -9.49
N GLN A 173 -12.26 -7.29 -9.28
CA GLN A 173 -12.83 -8.63 -9.27
C GLN A 173 -14.02 -8.68 -10.19
N ILE A 174 -14.08 -9.71 -11.02
CA ILE A 174 -15.13 -9.83 -12.04
C ILE A 174 -16.02 -11.00 -11.66
N SER A 175 -17.33 -10.82 -11.88
CA SER A 175 -18.35 -11.86 -11.66
C SER A 175 -18.37 -12.41 -10.23
N VAL A 176 -18.11 -11.56 -9.25
CA VAL A 176 -18.23 -11.93 -7.83
C VAL A 176 -19.67 -11.75 -7.36
N SER A 177 -20.06 -12.53 -6.37
CA SER A 177 -21.31 -12.36 -5.65
C SER A 177 -21.36 -10.99 -4.97
N ASP A 178 -22.49 -10.28 -5.10
CA ASP A 178 -22.70 -8.98 -4.44
C ASP A 178 -22.38 -9.05 -2.93
N PRO A 179 -21.40 -8.27 -2.42
CA PRO A 179 -21.04 -8.26 -1.01
C PRO A 179 -21.98 -7.42 -0.12
N GLY A 180 -22.91 -6.66 -0.71
CA GLY A 180 -23.83 -5.74 -0.03
C GLY A 180 -25.22 -6.31 0.25
N ALA A 181 -26.25 -5.45 0.16
CA ALA A 181 -27.63 -5.76 0.58
C ALA A 181 -28.27 -6.96 -0.14
N LEU A 182 -27.75 -7.38 -1.30
CA LEU A 182 -28.23 -8.56 -2.03
C LEU A 182 -27.49 -9.87 -1.65
N ALA A 183 -26.50 -9.82 -0.76
CA ALA A 183 -25.72 -10.99 -0.32
C ALA A 183 -26.57 -12.07 0.38
N GLY A 184 -27.66 -11.66 1.02
CA GLY A 184 -28.58 -12.52 1.77
C GLY A 184 -29.51 -13.39 0.91
N LEU A 185 -29.56 -13.18 -0.39
CA LEU A 185 -30.40 -13.98 -1.30
C LEU A 185 -29.75 -15.35 -1.59
N PRO A 186 -30.53 -16.44 -1.66
CA PRO A 186 -30.04 -17.73 -2.12
C PRO A 186 -29.66 -17.66 -3.61
N GLU A 187 -28.64 -18.43 -4.02
CA GLU A 187 -28.37 -18.65 -5.45
C GLU A 187 -29.61 -19.30 -6.10
N PRO A 188 -30.01 -18.92 -7.33
CA PRO A 188 -29.33 -18.03 -8.28
C PRO A 188 -29.75 -16.55 -8.19
N LEU A 189 -30.55 -16.16 -7.20
CA LEU A 189 -31.09 -14.80 -7.07
C LEU A 189 -30.02 -13.77 -6.69
N ARG A 190 -28.85 -14.23 -6.26
CA ARG A 190 -27.71 -13.38 -5.96
C ARG A 190 -27.13 -12.82 -7.25
N LYS A 191 -27.19 -11.51 -7.42
CA LYS A 191 -26.58 -10.84 -8.58
C LYS A 191 -25.07 -10.97 -8.52
N LYS A 192 -24.48 -11.32 -9.67
CA LYS A 192 -23.04 -11.18 -9.90
C LYS A 192 -22.73 -9.73 -10.27
N CYS A 193 -21.63 -9.21 -9.76
CA CYS A 193 -21.12 -7.89 -10.07
C CYS A 193 -19.61 -7.92 -10.29
N THR A 194 -19.11 -6.87 -10.93
CA THR A 194 -17.68 -6.54 -10.86
C THR A 194 -17.47 -5.59 -9.69
N VAL A 195 -16.50 -5.87 -8.83
CA VAL A 195 -16.06 -4.98 -7.75
C VAL A 195 -14.74 -4.35 -8.18
N ALA A 196 -14.61 -3.04 -8.04
CA ALA A 196 -13.33 -2.37 -8.17
C ALA A 196 -13.05 -1.52 -6.93
N VAL A 197 -11.84 -1.58 -6.41
CA VAL A 197 -11.36 -0.68 -5.35
C VAL A 197 -10.13 0.04 -5.86
N THR A 198 -10.13 1.36 -5.76
CA THR A 198 -9.01 2.18 -6.22
C THR A 198 -8.65 3.18 -5.15
N GLY A 199 -7.40 3.65 -5.15
CA GLY A 199 -6.97 4.63 -4.18
C GLY A 199 -5.61 5.23 -4.49
N THR A 200 -5.26 6.23 -3.70
CA THR A 200 -3.99 6.95 -3.75
C THR A 200 -3.41 7.09 -2.36
N PHE A 201 -2.08 7.10 -2.27
CA PHE A 201 -1.33 7.42 -1.06
C PHE A 201 -0.24 8.41 -1.45
N VAL A 202 -0.09 9.50 -0.71
CA VAL A 202 0.87 10.57 -0.98
C VAL A 202 1.66 10.81 0.30
N ASN A 203 2.98 10.88 0.18
CA ASN A 203 3.92 11.10 1.28
C ASN A 203 3.71 10.15 2.48
N LEU A 204 3.30 8.90 2.21
CA LEU A 204 3.02 7.91 3.25
C LEU A 204 4.34 7.48 3.90
N PRO A 205 4.53 7.66 5.22
CA PRO A 205 5.76 7.26 5.90
C PRO A 205 5.97 5.75 5.85
N VAL A 206 7.21 5.34 5.56
CA VAL A 206 7.66 3.95 5.51
C VAL A 206 8.44 3.62 6.78
N GLN A 207 7.88 2.74 7.59
CA GLN A 207 8.49 2.22 8.82
C GLN A 207 9.53 1.13 8.53
#